data_AF-A0A6G3S618-F1
#
_entry.id   AF-A0A6G3S618-F1
#
_cell.length_a   1.000
_cell.length_b   1.000
_cell.length_c   1.000
_cell.angle_alpha   90.00
_cell.angle_beta   90.00
_cell.angle_gamma   90.00
#
_symmetry.space_group_name_H-M   'P 1'
#
loop_
_entity.id
_entity.type
_entity.pdbx_description
1 polymer ?
#
loop_
_entity_poly.entity_id
_entity_poly.type
_entity_poly.pdbx_seq_one_letter_code
_entity_poly.pdbx_strand_id
1 'polypeptide(L)'
;MSERTDRLSVFKTYKLYVGGKFPRSESGRVYEVTDAKGTNWLANAPLSSRKDGRDAVVAARKAFGGWSGATAYNRGQILYRVAEMLEGRREQYVREVAEAEGLGRSKAGAVVDAAIDRWVWYAGWTDKIGQVVGGANPVAGPFFNLSTPEPTGVVAVVAPQESSFLGLVSVIAPVIASGNTAVVVASERCPLPALSLGEVLATSDLPGGVVNILSGKAAEIAPSLAAHQDVNGIDLTGAGPDLAKELEIAAADNLKRVRRPQPVEDFTADPGTDRLTTFLETKTVWHPTGSLGASGSSY
;
A
#
# COMPACT_ATOMS: atom_id res chain seq x y z
N MET A 1 -45.10 -18.26 -11.69
CA MET A 1 -44.49 -17.87 -12.99
C MET A 1 -43.28 -17.01 -12.66
N SER A 2 -42.08 -17.57 -12.77
CA SER A 2 -40.83 -16.82 -12.55
C SER A 2 -40.52 -16.08 -13.85
N GLU A 3 -40.60 -14.75 -13.82
CA GLU A 3 -40.10 -13.91 -14.90
C GLU A 3 -38.62 -14.18 -15.10
N ARG A 4 -38.28 -14.92 -16.16
CA ARG A 4 -36.90 -14.95 -16.67
C ARG A 4 -36.62 -13.55 -17.18
N THR A 5 -35.77 -12.84 -16.47
CA THR A 5 -35.16 -11.62 -16.98
C THR A 5 -34.19 -12.04 -18.08
N ASP A 6 -34.55 -11.80 -19.35
CA ASP A 6 -33.73 -12.06 -20.56
C ASP A 6 -32.50 -11.13 -20.66
N ARG A 7 -31.89 -10.79 -19.52
CA ARG A 7 -30.71 -9.92 -19.49
C ARG A 7 -29.47 -10.76 -19.77
N LEU A 8 -28.75 -10.39 -20.84
CA LEU A 8 -27.44 -10.95 -21.13
C LEU A 8 -26.46 -10.68 -19.98
N SER A 9 -25.68 -11.70 -19.61
CA SER A 9 -24.61 -11.54 -18.64
C SER A 9 -23.44 -10.77 -19.26
N VAL A 10 -22.97 -9.74 -18.54
CA VAL A 10 -21.77 -8.98 -18.89
C VAL A 10 -20.81 -9.10 -17.72
N PHE A 11 -19.79 -9.94 -17.88
CA PHE A 11 -18.80 -10.19 -16.83
C PHE A 11 -17.67 -9.17 -16.89
N LYS A 12 -17.27 -8.67 -15.72
CA LYS A 12 -16.10 -7.79 -15.58
C LYS A 12 -14.84 -8.61 -15.82
N THR A 13 -14.00 -8.16 -16.75
CA THR A 13 -12.64 -8.69 -16.90
C THR A 13 -11.70 -7.88 -16.04
N TYR A 14 -11.23 -8.49 -14.94
CA TYR A 14 -10.23 -7.87 -14.08
C TYR A 14 -8.86 -7.84 -14.76
N LYS A 15 -8.08 -6.81 -14.43
CA LYS A 15 -6.75 -6.55 -14.96
C LYS A 15 -5.85 -6.10 -13.82
N LEU A 16 -4.54 -6.16 -14.03
CA LEU A 16 -3.57 -5.58 -13.09
C LEU A 16 -3.76 -4.06 -13.06
N TYR A 17 -3.24 -3.39 -12.03
CA TYR A 17 -3.14 -1.93 -12.02
C TYR A 17 -1.67 -1.54 -11.94
N VAL A 18 -1.08 -1.07 -13.04
CA VAL A 18 0.36 -0.77 -13.10
C VAL A 18 0.57 0.54 -13.84
N GLY A 19 1.32 1.47 -13.23
CA GLY A 19 1.62 2.76 -13.86
C GLY A 19 0.39 3.61 -14.18
N GLY A 20 -0.69 3.48 -13.40
CA GLY A 20 -1.97 4.16 -13.66
C GLY A 20 -2.79 3.55 -14.81
N LYS A 21 -2.43 2.36 -15.29
CA LYS A 21 -3.09 1.66 -16.39
C LYS A 21 -3.57 0.29 -15.97
N PHE A 22 -4.40 -0.32 -16.82
CA PHE A 22 -4.97 -1.66 -16.61
C PHE A 22 -4.43 -2.68 -17.62
N PRO A 23 -3.17 -3.15 -17.51
CA PRO A 23 -2.64 -4.18 -18.39
C PRO A 23 -3.11 -5.59 -18.00
N ARG A 24 -3.08 -6.51 -18.97
CA ARG A 24 -3.12 -7.96 -18.67
C ARG A 24 -1.74 -8.39 -18.15
N SER A 25 -1.69 -9.52 -17.43
CA SER A 25 -0.42 -10.19 -17.12
C SER A 25 0.34 -10.45 -18.42
N GLU A 26 1.64 -10.16 -18.44
CA GLU A 26 2.49 -10.37 -19.61
C GLU A 26 2.49 -11.84 -20.05
N SER A 27 2.41 -12.77 -19.10
CA SER A 27 2.32 -14.20 -19.39
C SER A 27 0.97 -14.63 -20.01
N GLY A 28 -0.04 -13.76 -20.00
CA GLY A 28 -1.41 -14.08 -20.41
C GLY A 28 -2.14 -15.05 -19.47
N ARG A 29 -1.48 -15.58 -18.44
CA ARG A 29 -2.05 -16.52 -17.48
C ARG A 29 -3.15 -15.85 -16.66
N VAL A 30 -4.17 -16.63 -16.32
CA VAL A 30 -5.26 -16.27 -15.43
C VAL A 30 -5.51 -17.40 -14.45
N TYR A 31 -6.20 -17.11 -13.36
CA TYR A 31 -6.69 -18.10 -12.41
C TYR A 31 -8.11 -17.78 -11.98
N GLU A 32 -8.86 -18.84 -11.64
CA GLU A 32 -10.23 -18.72 -11.16
C GLU A 32 -10.24 -18.16 -9.75
N VAL A 33 -11.15 -17.21 -9.51
CA VAL A 33 -11.43 -16.67 -8.19
C VAL A 33 -12.84 -17.07 -7.81
N THR A 34 -12.97 -17.70 -6.65
CA THR A 34 -14.24 -18.19 -6.10
C THR A 34 -14.64 -17.39 -4.88
N ASP A 35 -15.89 -17.60 -4.43
CA ASP A 35 -16.33 -17.15 -3.11
C ASP A 35 -15.53 -17.79 -1.97
N ALA A 36 -15.71 -17.28 -0.75
CA ALA A 36 -14.99 -17.73 0.44
C ALA A 36 -15.13 -19.24 0.72
N LYS A 37 -16.22 -19.87 0.23
CA LYS A 37 -16.50 -21.31 0.36
C LYS A 37 -15.88 -22.16 -0.75
N GLY A 38 -15.35 -21.55 -1.80
CA GLY A 38 -14.81 -22.26 -2.96
C GLY A 38 -15.88 -22.85 -3.88
N THR A 39 -17.15 -22.49 -3.68
CA THR A 39 -18.28 -23.14 -4.34
C THR A 39 -18.78 -22.39 -5.56
N ASN A 40 -18.67 -21.06 -5.54
CA ASN A 40 -19.18 -20.22 -6.61
C ASN A 40 -18.03 -19.50 -7.29
N TRP A 41 -17.96 -19.62 -8.62
CA TRP A 41 -17.04 -18.81 -9.43
C TRP A 41 -17.49 -17.34 -9.43
N LEU A 42 -16.56 -16.42 -9.19
CA LEU A 42 -16.79 -14.98 -9.19
C LEU A 42 -16.24 -14.32 -10.46
N ALA A 43 -14.96 -14.59 -10.76
CA ALA A 43 -14.26 -14.02 -11.90
C ALA A 43 -12.96 -14.78 -12.22
N ASN A 44 -12.32 -14.45 -13.34
CA ASN A 44 -10.93 -14.79 -13.61
C ASN A 44 -10.03 -13.58 -13.33
N ALA A 45 -8.99 -13.77 -12.52
CA ALA A 45 -7.98 -12.75 -12.24
C ALA A 45 -6.69 -13.04 -13.02
N PRO A 46 -5.92 -12.01 -13.43
CA PRO A 46 -4.62 -12.23 -14.04
C PRO A 46 -3.66 -12.91 -13.06
N LEU A 47 -2.94 -13.93 -13.52
CA LEU A 47 -1.86 -14.55 -12.76
C LEU A 47 -0.55 -13.85 -13.14
N SER A 48 -0.12 -12.91 -12.30
CA SER A 48 1.09 -12.11 -12.57
C SER A 48 2.33 -13.00 -12.62
N SER A 49 3.27 -12.61 -13.47
CA SER A 49 4.60 -13.19 -13.60
C SER A 49 5.64 -12.36 -12.84
N ARG A 50 6.87 -12.87 -12.76
CA ARG A 50 8.03 -12.09 -12.29
C ARG A 50 8.28 -10.84 -13.14
N LYS A 51 7.95 -10.88 -14.43
CA LYS A 51 8.11 -9.72 -15.32
C LYS A 51 7.10 -8.63 -14.99
N ASP A 52 5.85 -8.98 -14.69
CA ASP A 52 4.84 -8.00 -14.23
C ASP A 52 5.29 -7.33 -12.92
N GLY A 53 5.91 -8.09 -12.01
CA GLY A 53 6.57 -7.58 -10.81
C GLY A 53 7.64 -6.53 -11.13
N ARG A 54 8.55 -6.83 -12.06
CA ARG A 54 9.60 -5.90 -12.51
C ARG A 54 9.02 -4.65 -13.17
N ASP A 55 8.03 -4.82 -14.05
CA ASP A 55 7.39 -3.70 -14.75
C ASP A 55 6.67 -2.76 -13.75
N ALA A 56 6.08 -3.32 -12.69
CA ALA A 56 5.52 -2.56 -11.57
C ALA A 56 6.58 -1.80 -10.77
N VAL A 57 7.75 -2.40 -10.50
CA VAL A 57 8.87 -1.72 -9.83
C VAL A 57 9.39 -0.55 -10.69
N VAL A 58 9.51 -0.73 -12.00
CA VAL A 58 9.90 0.35 -12.92
C VAL A 58 8.90 1.52 -12.87
N ALA A 59 7.60 1.20 -12.87
CA ALA A 59 6.55 2.22 -12.74
C ALA A 59 6.61 2.94 -11.39
N ALA A 60 6.79 2.20 -10.30
CA ALA A 60 6.92 2.75 -8.95
C ALA A 60 8.15 3.68 -8.82
N ARG A 61 9.32 3.21 -9.25
CA ARG A 61 10.56 3.99 -9.24
C ARG A 61 10.43 5.28 -10.04
N LYS A 62 9.79 5.22 -11.21
CA LYS A 62 9.53 6.41 -12.04
C LYS A 62 8.61 7.42 -11.35
N ALA A 63 7.58 6.95 -10.64
CA ALA A 63 6.64 7.80 -9.93
C ALA A 63 7.24 8.40 -8.64
N PHE A 64 8.21 7.72 -8.01
CA PHE A 64 8.74 8.08 -6.70
C PHE A 64 9.20 9.53 -6.61
N GLY A 65 10.03 10.01 -7.53
CA GLY A 65 10.57 11.38 -7.45
C GLY A 65 9.48 12.47 -7.43
N GLY A 66 8.42 12.29 -8.22
CA GLY A 66 7.29 13.24 -8.23
C GLY A 66 6.42 13.11 -6.98
N TRP A 67 6.20 11.89 -6.49
CA TRP A 67 5.34 11.64 -5.33
C TRP A 67 5.98 12.02 -3.99
N SER A 68 7.26 11.70 -3.81
CA SER A 68 8.01 12.09 -2.60
C SER A 68 8.25 13.60 -2.54
N GLY A 69 8.41 14.25 -3.69
CA GLY A 69 8.51 15.70 -3.82
C GLY A 69 7.19 16.46 -3.72
N ALA A 70 6.04 15.77 -3.78
CA ALA A 70 4.74 16.41 -3.57
C ALA A 70 4.63 16.94 -2.14
N THR A 71 3.91 18.06 -1.95
CA THR A 71 3.67 18.57 -0.60
C THR A 71 2.88 17.55 0.21
N ALA A 72 3.13 17.51 1.53
CA ALA A 72 2.36 16.66 2.43
C ALA A 72 0.85 16.90 2.33
N TYR A 73 0.45 18.17 2.24
CA TYR A 73 -0.95 18.57 2.02
C TYR A 73 -1.53 17.96 0.73
N ASN A 74 -0.82 18.03 -0.39
CA ASN A 74 -1.29 17.46 -1.66
C ASN A 74 -1.45 15.93 -1.57
N ARG A 75 -0.51 15.23 -0.90
CA ARG A 75 -0.68 13.80 -0.64
C ARG A 75 -1.95 13.54 0.17
N GLY A 76 -2.18 14.31 1.23
CA GLY A 76 -3.40 14.22 2.04
C GLY A 76 -4.67 14.40 1.23
N GLN A 77 -4.73 15.41 0.36
CA GLN A 77 -5.88 15.65 -0.53
C GLN A 77 -6.15 14.46 -1.46
N ILE A 78 -5.11 13.88 -2.06
CA ILE A 78 -5.26 12.71 -2.95
C ILE A 78 -5.73 11.48 -2.15
N LEU A 79 -5.21 11.24 -0.95
CA LEU A 79 -5.67 10.12 -0.10
C LEU A 79 -7.13 10.31 0.33
N TYR A 80 -7.53 11.55 0.65
CA TYR A 80 -8.93 11.87 0.94
C TYR A 80 -9.81 11.65 -0.29
N ARG A 81 -9.32 12.03 -1.49
CA ARG A 81 -10.01 11.78 -2.75
C ARG A 81 -10.24 10.29 -3.01
N VAL A 82 -9.31 9.41 -2.63
CA VAL A 82 -9.51 7.95 -2.68
C VAL A 82 -10.69 7.53 -1.79
N ALA A 83 -10.82 8.10 -0.59
CA ALA A 83 -11.95 7.83 0.29
C ALA A 83 -13.29 8.29 -0.35
N GLU A 84 -13.34 9.47 -0.94
CA GLU A 84 -14.53 9.97 -1.64
C GLU A 84 -14.96 9.06 -2.80
N MET A 85 -13.99 8.60 -3.61
CA MET A 85 -14.25 7.70 -4.72
C MET A 85 -14.68 6.30 -4.27
N LEU A 86 -14.20 5.85 -3.10
CA LEU A 86 -14.68 4.62 -2.48
C LEU A 86 -16.10 4.76 -1.93
N GLU A 87 -16.42 5.87 -1.28
CA GLU A 87 -17.75 6.14 -0.73
C GLU A 87 -18.81 6.07 -1.84
N GLY A 88 -18.55 6.68 -2.99
CA GLY A 88 -19.42 6.58 -4.17
C GLY A 88 -19.57 5.17 -4.75
N ARG A 89 -18.66 4.25 -4.42
CA ARG A 89 -18.66 2.85 -4.87
C ARG A 89 -18.88 1.85 -3.73
N ARG A 90 -19.26 2.31 -2.55
CA ARG A 90 -19.37 1.53 -1.32
C ARG A 90 -20.16 0.24 -1.51
N GLU A 91 -21.34 0.31 -2.13
CA GLU A 91 -22.19 -0.85 -2.39
C GLU A 91 -21.53 -1.93 -3.26
N GLN A 92 -20.63 -1.56 -4.18
CA GLN A 92 -19.85 -2.52 -4.94
C GLN A 92 -18.88 -3.27 -4.02
N TYR A 93 -18.11 -2.55 -3.20
CA TYR A 93 -17.15 -3.15 -2.28
C TYR A 93 -17.83 -4.00 -1.21
N VAL A 94 -19.01 -3.62 -0.72
CA VAL A 94 -19.75 -4.43 0.25
C VAL A 94 -20.10 -5.80 -0.33
N ARG A 95 -20.45 -5.88 -1.61
CA ARG A 95 -20.68 -7.17 -2.28
C ARG A 95 -19.38 -7.95 -2.48
N GLU A 96 -18.35 -7.31 -3.03
CA GLU A 96 -17.07 -7.97 -3.29
C GLU A 96 -16.44 -8.52 -1.99
N VAL A 97 -16.48 -7.77 -0.89
CA VAL A 97 -16.00 -8.19 0.43
C VAL A 97 -16.87 -9.29 1.02
N ALA A 98 -18.20 -9.21 0.90
CA ALA A 98 -19.10 -10.25 1.38
C ALA A 98 -18.82 -11.61 0.70
N GLU A 99 -18.61 -11.59 -0.62
CA GLU A 99 -18.30 -12.79 -1.41
C GLU A 99 -16.89 -13.33 -1.10
N ALA A 100 -15.90 -12.43 -1.00
CA ALA A 100 -14.50 -12.77 -0.75
C ALA A 100 -14.26 -13.34 0.66
N GLU A 101 -14.92 -12.81 1.68
CA GLU A 101 -14.70 -13.15 3.09
C GLU A 101 -15.83 -14.02 3.67
N GLY A 102 -16.90 -14.29 2.90
CA GLY A 102 -18.04 -15.10 3.35
C GLY A 102 -18.89 -14.40 4.43
N LEU A 103 -18.91 -13.07 4.41
CA LEU A 103 -19.60 -12.24 5.39
C LEU A 103 -21.03 -11.90 4.97
N GLY A 104 -21.92 -11.76 5.95
CA GLY A 104 -23.22 -11.13 5.70
C GLY A 104 -23.05 -9.64 5.35
N ARG A 105 -23.97 -9.10 4.54
CA ARG A 105 -23.91 -7.72 4.01
C ARG A 105 -23.64 -6.65 5.07
N SER A 106 -24.22 -6.78 6.26
CA SER A 106 -23.99 -5.84 7.37
C SER A 106 -22.54 -5.84 7.86
N LYS A 107 -21.95 -7.03 8.07
CA LYS A 107 -20.54 -7.17 8.48
C LYS A 107 -19.58 -6.71 7.39
N ALA A 108 -19.85 -7.06 6.13
CA ALA A 108 -19.09 -6.57 4.99
C ALA A 108 -19.18 -5.03 4.86
N GLY A 109 -20.36 -4.46 5.14
CA GLY A 109 -20.59 -3.02 5.29
C GLY A 109 -19.59 -2.39 6.27
N ALA A 110 -19.53 -2.91 7.49
CA ALA A 110 -18.62 -2.41 8.52
C ALA A 110 -17.13 -2.52 8.12
N VAL A 111 -16.74 -3.58 7.40
CA VAL A 111 -15.37 -3.73 6.89
C VAL A 111 -15.04 -2.67 5.83
N VAL A 112 -15.98 -2.38 4.93
CA VAL A 112 -15.80 -1.33 3.90
C VAL A 112 -15.77 0.05 4.54
N ASP A 113 -16.66 0.33 5.49
CA ASP A 113 -16.70 1.60 6.22
C ASP A 113 -15.37 1.85 6.94
N ALA A 114 -14.88 0.85 7.68
CA ALA A 114 -13.58 0.93 8.34
C ALA A 114 -12.42 1.14 7.36
N ALA A 115 -12.49 0.59 6.14
CA ALA A 115 -11.47 0.79 5.12
C ALA A 115 -11.51 2.20 4.51
N ILE A 116 -12.70 2.78 4.35
CA ILE A 116 -12.87 4.18 3.91
C ILE A 116 -12.35 5.13 5.00
N ASP A 117 -12.73 4.90 6.25
CA ASP A 117 -12.23 5.66 7.40
C ASP A 117 -10.70 5.55 7.53
N ARG A 118 -10.12 4.38 7.20
CA ARG A 118 -8.67 4.18 7.18
C ARG A 118 -7.97 5.10 6.17
N TRP A 119 -8.55 5.33 5.00
CA TRP A 119 -8.02 6.30 4.03
C TRP A 119 -8.06 7.72 4.58
N VAL A 120 -9.19 8.13 5.18
CA VAL A 120 -9.35 9.45 5.80
C VAL A 120 -8.35 9.63 6.95
N TRP A 121 -8.17 8.60 7.77
CA TRP A 121 -7.19 8.59 8.86
C TRP A 121 -5.78 8.85 8.35
N TYR A 122 -5.31 8.08 7.35
CA TYR A 122 -3.96 8.27 6.79
C TYR A 122 -3.80 9.58 6.01
N ALA A 123 -4.86 10.08 5.37
CA ALA A 123 -4.85 11.42 4.76
C ALA A 123 -4.50 12.49 5.80
N GLY A 124 -5.10 12.38 7.00
CA GLY A 124 -4.85 13.28 8.13
C GLY A 124 -3.43 13.23 8.69
N TRP A 125 -2.65 12.18 8.43
CA TRP A 125 -1.28 12.03 8.94
C TRP A 125 -0.18 12.58 8.05
N THR A 126 -0.48 12.81 6.77
CA THR A 126 0.51 13.16 5.74
C THR A 126 1.38 14.36 6.09
N ASP A 127 0.81 15.37 6.77
CA ASP A 127 1.45 16.61 7.20
C ASP A 127 1.83 16.66 8.70
N LYS A 128 1.50 15.61 9.46
CA LYS A 128 1.74 15.52 10.91
C LYS A 128 2.89 14.59 11.26
N ILE A 129 3.10 13.54 10.49
CA ILE A 129 4.10 12.51 10.82
C ILE A 129 5.51 13.10 10.97
N GLY A 130 5.87 14.09 10.14
CA GLY A 130 7.14 14.79 10.21
C GLY A 130 7.43 15.47 11.55
N GLN A 131 6.39 15.96 12.23
CA GLN A 131 6.50 16.58 13.55
C GLN A 131 6.57 15.55 14.69
N VAL A 132 6.02 14.36 14.48
CA VAL A 132 6.00 13.30 15.49
C VAL A 132 7.32 12.54 15.55
N VAL A 133 7.96 12.29 14.40
CA VAL A 133 9.21 11.51 14.34
C VAL A 133 10.43 12.29 13.89
N GLY A 134 10.25 13.55 13.49
CA GLY A 134 11.34 14.51 13.29
C GLY A 134 11.54 15.42 14.50
N GLY A 135 12.59 16.22 14.48
CA GLY A 135 12.83 17.20 15.54
C GLY A 135 14.21 17.85 15.51
N ALA A 136 14.39 18.84 16.38
CA ALA A 136 15.68 19.42 16.67
C ALA A 136 16.46 18.54 17.65
N ASN A 137 17.71 18.25 17.33
CA ASN A 137 18.58 17.43 18.16
C ASN A 137 19.45 18.33 19.05
N PRO A 138 19.55 18.04 20.35
CA PRO A 138 20.42 18.79 21.25
C PRO A 138 21.90 18.48 20.92
N VAL A 139 22.66 19.51 20.55
CA VAL A 139 24.09 19.37 20.25
C VAL A 139 24.91 20.44 20.95
N ALA A 140 26.08 20.05 21.45
CA ALA A 140 27.04 20.98 22.03
C ALA A 140 27.85 21.62 20.91
N GLY A 141 27.32 22.68 20.31
CA GLY A 141 28.01 23.45 19.26
C GLY A 141 27.11 24.49 18.61
N PRO A 142 27.67 25.42 17.82
CA PRO A 142 26.92 26.45 17.13
C PRO A 142 26.28 25.85 15.86
N PHE A 143 25.34 24.91 16.05
CA PHE A 143 24.61 24.26 14.96
C PHE A 143 23.13 24.13 15.28
N PHE A 144 22.28 24.41 14.29
CA PHE A 144 20.94 23.83 14.23
C PHE A 144 21.07 22.44 13.64
N ASN A 145 20.78 21.44 14.46
CA ASN A 145 20.79 20.06 14.06
C ASN A 145 19.34 19.56 13.99
N LEU A 146 18.87 19.22 12.80
CA LEU A 146 17.48 18.86 12.53
C LEU A 146 17.40 17.48 11.89
N SER A 147 16.66 16.57 12.51
CA SER A 147 16.32 15.26 11.94
C SER A 147 14.93 15.31 11.34
N THR A 148 14.81 14.91 10.07
CA THR A 148 13.54 14.85 9.35
C THR A 148 13.33 13.47 8.74
N PRO A 149 12.12 12.89 8.82
CA PRO A 149 11.81 11.66 8.12
C PRO A 149 11.68 11.90 6.62
N GLU A 150 12.31 11.05 5.81
CA GLU A 150 12.18 11.01 4.35
C GLU A 150 11.69 9.61 3.92
N PRO A 151 10.85 9.49 2.87
CA PRO A 151 10.42 8.18 2.38
C PRO A 151 11.61 7.36 1.87
N THR A 152 11.64 6.06 2.20
CA THR A 152 12.72 5.15 1.79
C THR A 152 12.73 4.88 0.28
N GLY A 153 11.58 4.94 -0.41
CA GLY A 153 11.50 4.76 -1.86
C GLY A 153 10.35 3.87 -2.32
N VAL A 154 10.71 2.79 -3.03
CA VAL A 154 9.76 1.77 -3.51
C VAL A 154 9.59 0.71 -2.42
N VAL A 155 8.35 0.48 -2.01
CA VAL A 155 7.99 -0.55 -1.03
C VAL A 155 7.19 -1.65 -1.71
N ALA A 156 7.70 -2.88 -1.65
CA ALA A 156 6.93 -4.06 -2.03
C ALA A 156 6.02 -4.47 -0.86
N VAL A 157 4.79 -4.88 -1.13
CA VAL A 157 3.81 -5.25 -0.09
C VAL A 157 3.18 -6.59 -0.46
N VAL A 158 3.29 -7.57 0.43
CA VAL A 158 2.49 -8.79 0.37
C VAL A 158 1.24 -8.54 1.19
N ALA A 159 0.10 -8.35 0.52
CA ALA A 159 -1.16 -7.99 1.17
C ALA A 159 -1.68 -9.15 2.05
N PRO A 160 -2.41 -8.87 3.15
CA PRO A 160 -3.02 -9.89 3.99
C PRO A 160 -3.86 -10.88 3.17
N GLN A 161 -3.70 -12.18 3.41
CA GLN A 161 -4.40 -13.20 2.61
C GLN A 161 -5.86 -13.39 3.02
N GLU A 162 -6.20 -13.09 4.28
CA GLU A 162 -7.54 -13.30 4.85
C GLU A 162 -8.40 -12.02 4.93
N SER A 163 -7.80 -10.82 4.83
CA SER A 163 -8.54 -9.56 4.81
C SER A 163 -8.50 -8.96 3.42
N SER A 164 -9.61 -9.10 2.70
CA SER A 164 -9.72 -8.76 1.28
C SER A 164 -9.64 -7.26 1.01
N PHE A 165 -10.05 -6.43 1.97
CA PHE A 165 -10.13 -4.98 1.75
C PHE A 165 -9.58 -4.12 2.90
N LEU A 166 -10.07 -4.25 4.14
CA LEU A 166 -9.57 -3.42 5.24
C LEU A 166 -8.05 -3.64 5.47
N GLY A 167 -7.59 -4.89 5.51
CA GLY A 167 -6.17 -5.21 5.62
C GLY A 167 -5.36 -4.70 4.43
N LEU A 168 -5.87 -4.86 3.20
CA LEU A 168 -5.26 -4.31 1.99
C LEU A 168 -5.05 -2.78 2.09
N VAL A 169 -6.09 -2.02 2.43
CA VAL A 169 -5.98 -0.56 2.59
C VAL A 169 -4.99 -0.22 3.71
N SER A 170 -5.00 -0.97 4.79
CA SER A 170 -4.14 -0.76 5.97
C SER A 170 -2.66 -0.95 5.70
N VAL A 171 -2.29 -1.68 4.64
CA VAL A 171 -0.88 -1.84 4.22
C VAL A 171 -0.50 -0.89 3.08
N ILE A 172 -1.45 -0.43 2.26
CA ILE A 172 -1.17 0.49 1.14
C ILE A 172 -1.13 1.96 1.59
N ALA A 173 -2.17 2.40 2.29
CA ALA A 173 -2.34 3.79 2.69
C ALA A 173 -1.15 4.38 3.48
N PRO A 174 -0.55 3.70 4.49
CA PRO A 174 0.61 4.25 5.20
C PRO A 174 1.84 4.41 4.31
N VAL A 175 2.05 3.48 3.37
CA VAL A 175 3.18 3.55 2.43
C VAL A 175 3.08 4.81 1.59
N ILE A 176 1.92 5.10 1.01
CA ILE A 176 1.81 6.25 0.12
C ILE A 176 1.60 7.58 0.86
N ALA A 177 1.00 7.56 2.06
CA ALA A 177 0.88 8.75 2.93
C ALA A 177 2.25 9.36 3.27
N SER A 178 3.23 8.49 3.54
CA SER A 178 4.61 8.87 3.87
C SER A 178 5.43 9.34 2.65
N GLY A 179 4.90 9.24 1.44
CA GLY A 179 5.59 9.64 0.21
C GLY A 179 6.36 8.52 -0.49
N ASN A 180 6.22 7.27 -0.02
CA ASN A 180 6.73 6.10 -0.74
C ASN A 180 5.79 5.70 -1.90
N THR A 181 6.28 4.85 -2.79
CA THR A 181 5.46 4.19 -3.82
C THR A 181 5.32 2.70 -3.51
N ALA A 182 4.19 2.09 -3.84
CA ALA A 182 3.86 0.71 -3.50
C ALA A 182 3.81 -0.21 -4.74
N VAL A 183 4.39 -1.40 -4.61
CA VAL A 183 4.13 -2.56 -5.48
C VAL A 183 3.48 -3.64 -4.64
N VAL A 184 2.18 -3.86 -4.84
CA VAL A 184 1.34 -4.68 -3.99
C VAL A 184 1.06 -6.01 -4.68
N VAL A 185 1.42 -7.11 -4.04
CA VAL A 185 0.92 -8.43 -4.38
C VAL A 185 -0.34 -8.66 -3.54
N ALA A 186 -1.49 -8.60 -4.20
CA ALA A 186 -2.80 -8.79 -3.58
C ALA A 186 -2.95 -10.21 -3.00
N SER A 187 -3.98 -10.41 -2.18
CA SER A 187 -4.36 -11.75 -1.72
C SER A 187 -4.58 -12.66 -2.93
N GLU A 188 -3.95 -13.84 -2.92
CA GLU A 188 -4.19 -14.85 -3.95
C GLU A 188 -5.66 -15.30 -3.90
N ARG A 189 -6.20 -15.45 -2.68
CA ARG A 189 -7.54 -15.96 -2.42
C ARG A 189 -8.65 -14.96 -2.73
N CYS A 190 -8.44 -13.68 -2.39
CA CYS A 190 -9.45 -12.62 -2.53
C CYS A 190 -8.92 -11.37 -3.26
N PRO A 191 -8.49 -11.49 -4.53
CA PRO A 191 -7.86 -10.39 -5.27
C PRO A 191 -8.85 -9.32 -5.76
N LEU A 192 -10.14 -9.62 -5.88
CA LEU A 192 -11.09 -8.77 -6.61
C LEU A 192 -11.25 -7.36 -6.00
N PRO A 193 -11.39 -7.19 -4.67
CA PRO A 193 -11.40 -5.86 -4.08
C PRO A 193 -10.13 -5.05 -4.38
N ALA A 194 -8.97 -5.70 -4.40
CA ALA A 194 -7.70 -5.04 -4.73
C ALA A 194 -7.64 -4.59 -6.19
N LEU A 195 -8.10 -5.43 -7.12
CA LEU A 195 -8.11 -5.08 -8.54
C LEU A 195 -9.17 -3.99 -8.83
N SER A 196 -10.31 -4.01 -8.14
CA SER A 196 -11.30 -2.92 -8.16
C SER A 196 -10.74 -1.63 -7.56
N LEU A 197 -9.90 -1.69 -6.53
CA LEU A 197 -9.24 -0.52 -5.94
C LEU A 197 -8.38 0.20 -6.98
N GLY A 198 -7.76 -0.51 -7.92
CA GLY A 198 -7.03 0.10 -9.04
C GLY A 198 -7.85 1.13 -9.82
N GLU A 199 -9.15 0.87 -10.03
CA GLU A 199 -10.07 1.79 -10.71
C GLU A 199 -10.35 3.04 -9.88
N VAL A 200 -10.52 2.89 -8.57
CA VAL A 200 -10.68 4.01 -7.64
C VAL A 200 -9.43 4.88 -7.67
N LEU A 201 -8.24 4.27 -7.55
CA LEU A 201 -6.96 4.97 -7.57
C LEU A 201 -6.77 5.74 -8.88
N ALA A 202 -7.12 5.14 -10.02
CA ALA A 202 -7.07 5.79 -11.33
C ALA A 202 -7.97 7.02 -11.45
N THR A 203 -9.08 7.07 -10.71
CA THR A 203 -10.05 8.19 -10.70
C THR A 203 -9.88 9.13 -9.51
N SER A 204 -8.81 8.98 -8.73
CA SER A 204 -8.57 9.77 -7.51
C SER A 204 -7.39 10.75 -7.63
N ASP A 205 -7.01 11.11 -8.86
CA ASP A 205 -5.86 11.98 -9.16
C ASP A 205 -4.52 11.46 -8.62
N LEU A 206 -4.44 10.17 -8.27
CA LEU A 206 -3.21 9.53 -7.87
C LEU A 206 -2.28 9.41 -9.09
N PRO A 207 -1.04 9.92 -9.03
CA PRO A 207 -0.10 9.78 -10.13
C PRO A 207 0.15 8.32 -10.47
N GLY A 208 0.12 8.00 -11.77
CA GLY A 208 0.34 6.64 -12.25
C GLY A 208 1.68 6.08 -11.77
N GLY A 209 1.64 4.93 -11.11
CA GLY A 209 2.82 4.26 -10.54
C GLY A 209 3.01 4.45 -9.05
N VAL A 210 2.29 5.37 -8.39
CA VAL A 210 2.38 5.52 -6.92
C VAL A 210 1.88 4.26 -6.20
N VAL A 211 0.82 3.66 -6.70
CA VAL A 211 0.38 2.31 -6.31
C VAL A 211 0.32 1.44 -7.55
N ASN A 212 0.84 0.23 -7.44
CA ASN A 212 0.76 -0.80 -8.47
C ASN A 212 0.24 -2.08 -7.83
N ILE A 213 -0.84 -2.67 -8.35
CA ILE A 213 -1.51 -3.84 -7.79
C ILE A 213 -1.38 -5.01 -8.75
N LEU A 214 -0.81 -6.09 -8.23
CA LEU A 214 -0.60 -7.37 -8.90
C LEU A 214 -1.47 -8.44 -8.23
N SER A 215 -2.13 -9.28 -9.03
CA SER A 215 -2.81 -10.49 -8.54
C SER A 215 -2.00 -11.73 -8.91
N GLY A 216 -2.11 -12.79 -8.10
CA GLY A 216 -1.43 -14.06 -8.33
C GLY A 216 -0.74 -14.60 -7.08
N LYS A 217 0.12 -15.60 -7.27
CA LYS A 217 0.78 -16.31 -6.18
C LYS A 217 1.90 -15.48 -5.59
N ALA A 218 1.81 -15.17 -4.29
CA ALA A 218 2.87 -14.45 -3.58
C ALA A 218 4.22 -15.19 -3.71
N ALA A 219 4.22 -16.51 -3.64
CA ALA A 219 5.42 -17.33 -3.80
C ALA A 219 6.06 -17.24 -5.21
N GLU A 220 5.32 -16.88 -6.27
CA GLU A 220 5.90 -16.70 -7.61
C GLU A 220 6.46 -15.28 -7.82
N ILE A 221 5.86 -14.26 -7.17
CA ILE A 221 6.11 -12.85 -7.46
C ILE A 221 7.05 -12.24 -6.41
N ALA A 222 6.75 -12.45 -5.12
CA ALA A 222 7.42 -11.77 -4.01
C ALA A 222 8.93 -12.04 -3.92
N PRO A 223 9.47 -13.25 -4.20
CA PRO A 223 10.92 -13.46 -4.15
C PRO A 223 11.68 -12.54 -5.11
N SER A 224 11.12 -12.30 -6.29
CA SER A 224 11.72 -11.37 -7.26
C SER A 224 11.68 -9.92 -6.80
N LEU A 225 10.65 -9.51 -6.05
CA LEU A 225 10.54 -8.17 -5.46
C LEU A 225 11.49 -8.02 -4.26
N ALA A 226 11.58 -9.06 -3.42
CA ALA A 226 12.46 -9.08 -2.26
C ALA A 226 13.94 -9.06 -2.65
N ALA A 227 14.33 -9.62 -3.80
CA ALA A 227 15.70 -9.52 -4.31
C ALA A 227 15.96 -8.29 -5.20
N HIS A 228 14.92 -7.50 -5.54
CA HIS A 228 15.07 -6.42 -6.51
C HIS A 228 15.86 -5.24 -5.93
N GLN A 229 16.86 -4.76 -6.67
CA GLN A 229 17.77 -3.68 -6.22
C GLN A 229 17.06 -2.32 -6.13
N ASP A 230 16.09 -2.06 -7.01
CA ASP A 230 15.24 -0.87 -6.93
C ASP A 230 14.10 -0.93 -5.90
N VAL A 231 14.02 -1.96 -5.05
CA VAL A 231 13.05 -2.01 -3.94
C VAL A 231 13.77 -1.66 -2.65
N ASN A 232 13.28 -0.64 -1.94
CA ASN A 232 13.88 -0.08 -0.72
C ASN A 232 13.29 -0.65 0.58
N GLY A 233 12.06 -1.16 0.51
CA GLY A 233 11.41 -1.83 1.64
C GLY A 233 10.48 -2.94 1.19
N ILE A 234 10.23 -3.90 2.07
CA ILE A 234 9.23 -4.94 1.87
C ILE A 234 8.37 -5.13 3.12
N ASP A 235 7.06 -5.09 2.93
CA ASP A 235 6.06 -5.43 3.94
C ASP A 235 5.59 -6.87 3.73
N LEU A 236 5.90 -7.74 4.71
CA LEU A 236 5.60 -9.16 4.70
C LEU A 236 4.32 -9.52 5.44
N THR A 237 3.46 -8.55 5.76
CA THR A 237 2.22 -8.77 6.52
C THR A 237 1.42 -9.99 6.07
N GLY A 238 1.26 -10.19 4.76
CA GLY A 238 0.52 -11.32 4.19
C GLY A 238 1.34 -12.56 3.86
N ALA A 239 2.63 -12.59 4.16
CA ALA A 239 3.47 -13.76 3.89
C ALA A 239 3.37 -14.77 5.04
N GLY A 240 3.13 -16.04 4.70
CA GLY A 240 3.22 -17.14 5.67
C GLY A 240 4.66 -17.33 6.18
N PRO A 241 4.88 -18.05 7.29
CA PRO A 241 6.19 -18.11 7.98
C PRO A 241 7.36 -18.53 7.08
N ASP A 242 7.18 -19.56 6.27
CA ASP A 242 8.25 -20.07 5.39
C ASP A 242 8.60 -19.06 4.28
N LEU A 243 7.57 -18.48 3.64
CA LEU A 243 7.77 -17.46 2.62
C LEU A 243 8.37 -16.19 3.23
N ALA A 244 7.91 -15.76 4.41
CA ALA A 244 8.46 -14.59 5.09
C ALA A 244 9.96 -14.76 5.37
N LYS A 245 10.37 -15.94 5.83
CA LYS A 245 11.80 -16.27 6.03
C LYS A 245 12.59 -16.22 4.72
N GLU A 246 12.07 -16.79 3.64
CA GLU A 246 12.71 -16.73 2.32
C GLU A 246 12.88 -15.28 1.85
N LEU A 247 11.83 -14.47 1.97
CA LEU A 247 11.83 -13.07 1.55
C LEU A 247 12.76 -12.21 2.41
N GLU A 248 12.90 -12.50 3.70
CA GLU A 248 13.91 -11.87 4.58
C GLU A 248 15.34 -12.17 4.12
N ILE A 249 15.63 -13.42 3.75
CA ILE A 249 16.94 -13.82 3.25
C ILE A 249 17.24 -13.09 1.93
N ALA A 250 16.26 -13.03 1.01
CA ALA A 250 16.41 -12.31 -0.26
C ALA A 250 16.55 -10.79 -0.07
N ALA A 251 15.85 -10.22 0.91
CA ALA A 251 15.94 -8.80 1.25
C ALA A 251 17.34 -8.39 1.74
N ALA A 252 18.07 -9.31 2.38
CA ALA A 252 19.41 -9.06 2.90
C ALA A 252 20.44 -8.69 1.81
N ASP A 253 20.21 -9.07 0.54
CA ASP A 253 21.13 -8.83 -0.57
C ASP A 253 21.44 -7.33 -0.81
N ASN A 254 20.49 -6.43 -0.54
CA ASN A 254 20.71 -4.98 -0.57
C ASN A 254 20.37 -4.29 0.76
N LEU A 255 20.20 -5.08 1.83
CA LEU A 255 19.82 -4.60 3.18
C LEU A 255 18.55 -3.73 3.19
N LYS A 256 17.59 -3.96 2.27
CA LYS A 256 16.30 -3.25 2.27
C LYS A 256 15.55 -3.48 3.58
N ARG A 257 14.72 -2.51 3.94
CA ARG A 257 13.94 -2.58 5.18
C ARG A 257 12.88 -3.66 5.08
N VAL A 258 12.72 -4.44 6.14
CA VAL A 258 11.70 -5.50 6.20
C VAL A 258 10.74 -5.23 7.35
N ARG A 259 9.44 -5.19 7.04
CA ARG A 259 8.39 -5.34 8.04
C ARG A 259 7.99 -6.81 8.11
N ARG A 260 8.23 -7.45 9.25
CA ARG A 260 7.87 -8.86 9.48
C ARG A 260 6.37 -9.05 9.67
N PRO A 261 5.80 -10.22 9.31
CA PRO A 261 4.43 -10.56 9.67
C PRO A 261 4.29 -10.58 11.20
N GLN A 262 3.16 -10.07 11.70
CA GLN A 262 2.79 -10.21 13.10
C GLN A 262 1.96 -11.48 13.30
N PRO A 263 2.09 -12.21 14.42
CA PRO A 263 1.33 -13.44 14.66
C PRO A 263 -0.19 -13.23 14.63
N VAL A 264 -0.64 -12.06 15.10
CA VAL A 264 -2.03 -11.61 15.03
C VAL A 264 -1.99 -10.13 14.67
N GLU A 265 -2.74 -9.75 13.63
CA GLU A 265 -2.93 -8.36 13.28
C GLU A 265 -4.42 -8.04 13.17
N ASP A 266 -4.91 -7.24 14.12
CA ASP A 266 -6.28 -6.76 14.13
C ASP A 266 -6.35 -5.44 13.36
N PHE A 267 -6.79 -5.52 12.10
CA PHE A 267 -6.95 -4.32 11.29
C PHE A 267 -8.11 -3.42 11.73
N THR A 268 -8.99 -3.86 12.64
CA THR A 268 -10.09 -3.04 13.17
C THR A 268 -9.65 -2.14 14.33
N ALA A 269 -8.51 -2.43 14.94
CA ALA A 269 -7.90 -1.57 15.95
C ALA A 269 -7.41 -0.23 15.35
N ASP A 270 -7.09 0.72 16.23
CA ASP A 270 -6.40 1.95 15.84
C ASP A 270 -5.08 1.59 15.13
N PRO A 271 -4.86 2.02 13.88
CA PRO A 271 -3.68 1.64 13.11
C PRO A 271 -2.37 2.14 13.71
N GLY A 272 -2.39 3.22 14.52
CA GLY A 272 -1.19 3.86 15.04
C GLY A 272 -0.21 4.31 13.94
N THR A 273 0.98 4.79 14.34
CA THR A 273 1.96 5.36 13.40
C THR A 273 3.05 4.39 12.97
N ASP A 274 3.12 3.17 13.53
CA ASP A 274 4.17 2.19 13.25
C ASP A 274 4.36 1.91 11.74
N ARG A 275 3.25 1.69 11.04
CA ARG A 275 3.29 1.41 9.58
C ARG A 275 3.74 2.62 8.76
N LEU A 276 3.45 3.84 9.21
CA LEU A 276 3.91 5.08 8.56
C LEU A 276 5.43 5.22 8.70
N THR A 277 5.99 4.87 9.86
CA THR A 277 7.41 5.11 10.20
C THR A 277 8.33 3.96 9.79
N THR A 278 7.77 2.76 9.58
CA THR A 278 8.50 1.56 9.17
C THR A 278 9.23 1.72 7.83
N PHE A 279 8.85 2.66 6.97
CA PHE A 279 9.48 2.90 5.67
C PHE A 279 9.93 4.36 5.48
N LEU A 280 10.28 5.03 6.59
CA LEU A 280 10.92 6.35 6.63
C LEU A 280 12.39 6.28 7.05
N GLU A 281 13.29 6.92 6.31
CA GLU A 281 14.67 7.17 6.71
C GLU A 281 14.76 8.45 7.52
N THR A 282 15.72 8.54 8.44
CA THR A 282 16.01 9.78 9.16
C THR A 282 17.18 10.48 8.50
N LYS A 283 16.94 11.68 7.96
CA LYS A 283 18.00 12.56 7.48
C LYS A 283 18.26 13.66 8.49
N THR A 284 19.52 13.81 8.88
CA THR A 284 19.94 14.86 9.80
C THR A 284 20.74 15.92 9.06
N VAL A 285 20.25 17.16 9.11
CA VAL A 285 20.93 18.32 8.52
C VAL A 285 21.55 19.15 9.63
N TRP A 286 22.82 19.51 9.43
CA TRP A 286 23.58 20.39 10.33
C TRP A 286 23.74 21.75 9.65
N HIS A 287 23.08 22.77 10.20
CA HIS A 287 23.24 24.15 9.76
C HIS A 287 24.09 24.91 10.78
N PRO A 288 25.27 25.44 10.41
CA PRO A 288 26.03 26.32 11.28
C PRO A 288 25.16 27.49 11.71
N THR A 289 25.15 27.78 13.00
CA THR A 289 24.64 29.04 13.52
C THR A 289 25.83 29.96 13.76
N GLY A 290 25.68 31.24 13.45
CA GLY A 290 26.69 32.20 13.88
C GLY A 290 26.78 32.14 15.40
N SER A 291 27.98 31.94 15.94
CA SER A 291 28.20 32.33 17.32
C SER A 291 27.97 33.85 17.36
N LEU A 292 27.02 34.32 18.18
CA LEU A 292 27.21 35.63 18.78
C LEU A 292 28.46 35.46 19.63
N GLY A 293 29.62 35.70 19.01
CA GLY A 293 30.90 35.58 19.66
C GLY A 293 30.88 36.46 20.90
N ALA A 294 31.16 35.84 22.05
CA ALA A 294 32.03 36.38 23.09
C ALA A 294 32.10 37.92 23.18
N SER A 295 30.99 38.55 23.59
CA SER A 295 31.06 39.67 24.51
C SER A 295 30.49 39.16 25.82
N GLY A 296 31.36 38.94 26.81
CA GLY A 296 31.05 38.25 28.05
C GLY A 296 29.73 38.69 28.68
N SER A 297 28.91 37.71 29.04
CA SER A 297 27.97 37.87 30.14
C SER A 297 27.97 36.58 30.92
N SER A 298 28.76 36.57 31.99
CA SER A 298 28.54 35.69 33.12
C SER A 298 27.15 35.97 33.70
N TYR A 299 26.33 34.93 33.81
CA TYR A 299 25.35 34.78 34.88
C TYR A 299 25.37 33.33 35.34
#